data_AF-A0A220UKP3-F1
#
_entry.id   AF-A0A220UKP3-F1
#
_cell.length_a   1.000
_cell.length_b   1.000
_cell.length_c   1.000
_cell.angle_alpha   90.00
_cell.angle_beta   90.00
_cell.angle_gamma   90.00
#
_symmetry.space_group_name_H-M   'P 1'
#
loop_
_entity.id
_entity.type
_entity.pdbx_description
1 polymer ?
#
loop_
_entity_poly.entity_id
_entity_poly.type
_entity_poly.pdbx_seq_one_letter_code
_entity_poly.pdbx_strand_id
1 'polypeptide(L)'
;MNKFARFSTQFSLLLALTTLLTACGGSDGNDGSPGEPGKPPAMTIASLNIMVDKVAVTDGIAQVDYQVSNQDDEAVVGIPSATFIAAQLLPQGATGAGNSSEWQHFTSETCATSCPGTFVDHKNGHYSYRFSATFNGMNGVSFLNDATQRVVIKLGGDALADGTALPITNQHYDWQTSGNTLAYTRNLTTIETCNSCHSNLAFHGGRYNQVETCVTCHNSKKVSNPADIFPQMIHSKHLAGFPQSISNCQTCHVDNPDLAEAQNWHRVPTMEACGACHTQINFPAGQGHPAQADNSNCVACHNADWTANVHGNEDQTAALAQFSPSISSASMDANGTVTVAVTLSNPSTGTVYSDSADKLKFISDLRVYANWGTSFDYSTRSARSIRLPESTPVSGSNGTYTYTISGLTIPAGTEADHGGLAIQGRVCAKDKVLVDCSTELAEVLVIKASHSYFDMSALSATGRREVISNANCASCHGDQQLNIHGARNDLAGQCQLCHNPNMQADATAANPSITSFDFKQLIHGIHTSQFAGFEDLNYPGKIGNCAQCHIKDAAGVSTVALPLNAAVQPLALNNGTFTSPIAAVCSNCHSSDTTRNHMMQQGAVFAGTKADATAVTETCAFCHGQGAVADVLKVHPIK
;
A
#
# COMPACT_ATOMS: atom_id res chain seq x y z
N MET A 1 -37.52 0.08 47.43
CA MET A 1 -38.99 0.05 47.69
C MET A 1 -39.63 -0.42 46.37
N ASN A 2 -40.21 -1.62 46.32
CA ASN A 2 -41.67 -1.89 46.45
C ASN A 2 -42.53 -1.04 45.50
N LYS A 3 -43.48 -1.55 44.68
CA LYS A 3 -44.07 -2.89 44.43
C LYS A 3 -44.68 -2.85 42.99
N PHE A 4 -44.65 -3.91 42.18
CA PHE A 4 -45.62 -5.02 42.08
C PHE A 4 -47.11 -4.65 41.82
N ALA A 5 -47.65 -5.28 40.76
CA ALA A 5 -48.95 -6.01 40.69
C ALA A 5 -50.09 -5.51 39.76
N ARG A 6 -50.57 -6.52 39.00
CA ARG A 6 -51.67 -6.62 38.02
C ARG A 6 -53.09 -6.27 38.51
N PHE A 7 -53.93 -5.86 37.55
CA PHE A 7 -55.40 -6.05 37.42
C PHE A 7 -55.68 -6.12 35.89
N SER A 8 -56.57 -6.93 35.26
CA SER A 8 -57.72 -7.79 35.64
C SER A 8 -58.96 -7.01 36.08
N THR A 9 -60.18 -7.12 35.53
CA THR A 9 -60.90 -8.02 34.59
C THR A 9 -61.90 -7.15 33.74
N GLN A 10 -62.68 -7.56 32.73
CA GLN A 10 -63.89 -8.42 32.74
C GLN A 10 -64.53 -8.51 31.32
N PHE A 11 -65.34 -9.57 31.09
CA PHE A 11 -66.58 -9.65 30.27
C PHE A 11 -66.69 -8.90 28.92
N SER A 12 -67.05 -9.57 27.82
CA SER A 12 -68.45 -10.01 27.66
C SER A 12 -68.66 -11.21 26.74
N LEU A 13 -69.69 -11.99 27.09
CA LEU A 13 -70.18 -13.18 26.40
C LEU A 13 -71.18 -12.76 25.31
N LEU A 14 -71.12 -13.32 24.10
CA LEU A 14 -72.29 -13.42 23.23
C LEU A 14 -72.29 -14.77 22.52
N LEU A 15 -73.41 -15.49 22.64
CA LEU A 15 -73.61 -16.85 22.15
C LEU A 15 -74.69 -16.83 21.07
N ALA A 16 -74.40 -17.33 19.87
CA ALA A 16 -75.41 -17.69 18.88
C ALA A 16 -74.93 -18.92 18.10
N LEU A 17 -75.85 -19.85 17.85
CA LEU A 17 -75.58 -21.25 17.54
C LEU A 17 -76.24 -21.63 16.21
N THR A 18 -75.48 -22.07 15.21
CA THR A 18 -76.05 -22.73 14.01
C THR A 18 -75.17 -23.86 13.47
N THR A 19 -75.73 -25.07 13.60
CA THR A 19 -75.68 -26.22 12.67
C THR A 19 -74.32 -26.84 12.28
N LEU A 20 -74.16 -28.11 12.64
CA LEU A 20 -73.18 -29.01 12.05
C LEU A 20 -73.48 -29.28 10.56
N LEU A 21 -72.46 -29.19 9.72
CA LEU A 21 -72.29 -30.10 8.58
C LEU A 21 -70.89 -30.72 8.66
N THR A 22 -70.82 -32.00 9.03
CA THR A 22 -69.61 -32.82 8.84
C THR A 22 -69.64 -33.42 7.45
N ALA A 23 -68.76 -32.95 6.57
CA ALA A 23 -68.42 -33.61 5.31
C ALA A 23 -66.90 -33.50 5.08
N CYS A 24 -66.28 -34.57 4.59
CA CYS A 24 -64.83 -34.74 4.60
C CYS A 24 -64.09 -33.78 3.65
N GLY A 25 -63.05 -33.13 4.16
CA GLY A 25 -62.00 -32.46 3.40
C GLY A 25 -60.74 -32.48 4.26
N GLY A 26 -59.63 -32.99 3.73
CA GLY A 26 -58.40 -33.15 4.51
C GLY A 26 -57.74 -31.81 4.83
N SER A 27 -57.09 -31.73 5.99
CA SER A 27 -56.10 -30.67 6.25
C SER A 27 -54.90 -30.93 5.34
N ASP A 28 -54.75 -30.10 4.31
CA ASP A 28 -53.43 -29.73 3.84
C ASP A 28 -52.64 -29.06 4.98
N GLY A 29 -51.31 -29.03 4.82
CA GLY A 29 -50.39 -28.75 5.93
C GLY A 29 -50.48 -27.32 6.45
N ASN A 30 -49.95 -27.11 7.66
CA ASN A 30 -49.74 -25.77 8.21
C ASN A 30 -49.07 -24.86 7.15
N ASP A 31 -49.64 -23.67 6.95
CA ASP A 31 -49.01 -22.63 6.15
C ASP A 31 -47.57 -22.42 6.64
N GLY A 32 -46.62 -22.41 5.71
CA GLY A 32 -45.24 -22.09 6.01
C GLY A 32 -45.13 -20.68 6.57
N SER A 33 -44.21 -20.46 7.51
CA SER A 33 -43.90 -19.11 8.01
C SER A 33 -43.67 -18.15 6.84
N PRO A 34 -44.27 -16.95 6.84
CA PRO A 34 -43.96 -15.93 5.85
C PRO A 34 -42.44 -15.71 5.78
N GLY A 35 -41.88 -15.69 4.58
CA GLY A 35 -40.46 -15.43 4.38
C GLY A 35 -40.09 -14.03 4.89
N GLU A 36 -38.87 -13.89 5.41
CA GLU A 36 -38.33 -12.59 5.83
C GLU A 36 -38.41 -11.59 4.65
N PRO A 37 -38.83 -10.33 4.90
CA PRO A 37 -39.01 -9.36 3.84
C PRO A 37 -37.66 -9.00 3.21
N GLY A 38 -37.52 -9.31 1.92
CA GLY A 38 -36.33 -8.96 1.14
C GLY A 38 -36.10 -7.45 1.07
N LYS A 39 -34.82 -7.06 1.04
CA LYS A 39 -34.37 -5.69 0.78
C LYS A 39 -34.87 -5.21 -0.60
N PRO A 40 -35.04 -3.90 -0.83
CA PRO A 40 -35.38 -3.37 -2.16
C PRO A 40 -34.35 -3.84 -3.20
N PRO A 41 -34.74 -4.10 -4.47
CA PRO A 41 -33.83 -4.63 -5.48
C PRO A 41 -32.81 -3.56 -5.94
N ALA A 42 -31.55 -3.96 -6.04
CA ALA A 42 -30.44 -3.10 -6.45
C ALA A 42 -30.58 -2.63 -7.90
N MET A 43 -30.60 -1.32 -8.12
CA MET A 43 -30.65 -0.72 -9.47
C MET A 43 -29.27 -0.36 -10.03
N THR A 44 -28.24 -0.29 -9.17
CA THR A 44 -26.84 -0.09 -9.57
C THR A 44 -25.92 -0.91 -8.68
N ILE A 45 -24.81 -1.42 -9.24
CA ILE A 45 -23.89 -2.32 -8.53
C ILE A 45 -22.45 -1.84 -8.75
N ALA A 46 -21.94 -1.06 -7.80
CA ALA A 46 -20.54 -0.64 -7.74
C ALA A 46 -19.69 -1.56 -6.84
N SER A 47 -20.31 -2.18 -5.83
CA SER A 47 -19.74 -3.26 -5.02
C SER A 47 -20.77 -4.35 -4.77
N LEU A 48 -20.31 -5.53 -4.35
CA LEU A 48 -21.16 -6.58 -3.77
C LEU A 48 -20.71 -6.82 -2.33
N ASN A 49 -21.67 -6.90 -1.42
CA ASN A 49 -21.52 -7.28 -0.03
C ASN A 49 -22.14 -8.66 0.16
N ILE A 50 -21.35 -9.64 0.63
CA ILE A 50 -21.81 -11.01 0.88
C ILE A 50 -21.87 -11.21 2.40
N MET A 51 -23.02 -11.65 2.92
CA MET A 51 -23.22 -11.96 4.34
C MET A 51 -23.71 -13.40 4.48
N VAL A 52 -22.97 -14.25 5.18
CA VAL A 52 -23.41 -15.63 5.44
C VAL A 52 -24.36 -15.66 6.63
N ASP A 53 -25.57 -16.18 6.42
CA ASP A 53 -26.61 -16.30 7.44
C ASP A 53 -26.31 -17.48 8.37
N LYS A 54 -25.96 -18.63 7.79
CA LYS A 54 -25.58 -19.87 8.50
C LYS A 54 -24.90 -20.87 7.58
N VAL A 55 -24.17 -21.82 8.18
CA VAL A 55 -23.76 -23.06 7.52
C VAL A 55 -24.32 -24.25 8.31
N ALA A 56 -25.07 -25.12 7.63
CA ALA A 56 -25.63 -26.33 8.21
C ALA A 56 -25.00 -27.56 7.56
N VAL A 57 -24.57 -28.54 8.35
CA VAL A 57 -24.04 -29.82 7.85
C VAL A 57 -25.06 -30.92 8.11
N THR A 58 -25.53 -31.59 7.07
CA THR A 58 -26.49 -32.71 7.14
C THR A 58 -25.94 -33.87 6.34
N ASP A 59 -25.86 -35.06 6.95
CA ASP A 59 -25.22 -36.26 6.40
C ASP A 59 -23.77 -36.03 5.91
N GLY A 60 -23.05 -35.12 6.57
CA GLY A 60 -21.69 -34.71 6.22
C GLY A 60 -21.58 -33.77 5.01
N ILE A 61 -22.70 -33.36 4.42
CA ILE A 61 -22.76 -32.39 3.31
C ILE A 61 -23.14 -31.02 3.88
N ALA A 62 -22.32 -30.01 3.59
CA ALA A 62 -22.62 -28.63 4.00
C ALA A 62 -23.61 -27.95 3.06
N GLN A 63 -24.47 -27.12 3.64
CA GLN A 63 -25.25 -26.09 2.98
C GLN A 63 -24.92 -24.74 3.61
N VAL A 64 -24.58 -23.75 2.78
CA VAL A 64 -24.41 -22.35 3.17
C VAL A 64 -25.61 -21.55 2.68
N ASP A 65 -26.24 -20.82 3.59
CA ASP A 65 -27.31 -19.85 3.28
C ASP A 65 -26.73 -18.45 3.49
N TYR A 66 -26.94 -17.53 2.54
CA TYR A 66 -26.29 -16.22 2.53
C TYR A 66 -27.08 -15.15 1.76
N GLN A 67 -26.81 -13.88 2.05
CA GLN A 67 -27.35 -12.70 1.40
C GLN A 67 -26.32 -12.00 0.52
N VAL A 68 -26.78 -11.33 -0.53
CA VAL A 68 -25.97 -10.42 -1.34
C VAL A 68 -26.67 -9.08 -1.52
N SER A 69 -25.98 -7.99 -1.15
CA SER A 69 -26.43 -6.61 -1.38
C SER A 69 -25.40 -5.75 -2.11
N ASN A 70 -25.82 -4.59 -2.63
CA ASN A 70 -24.94 -3.60 -3.27
C ASN A 70 -24.35 -2.61 -2.24
N GLN A 71 -23.69 -1.56 -2.73
CA GLN A 71 -23.12 -0.47 -1.91
C GLN A 71 -24.15 0.30 -1.04
N ASP A 72 -25.43 0.27 -1.42
CA ASP A 72 -26.53 0.99 -0.75
C ASP A 72 -27.40 0.05 0.13
N ASP A 73 -26.92 -1.19 0.35
CA ASP A 73 -27.61 -2.31 1.01
C ASP A 73 -28.94 -2.74 0.36
N GLU A 74 -29.05 -2.58 -0.96
CA GLU A 74 -30.15 -3.09 -1.78
C GLU A 74 -29.86 -4.54 -2.23
N ALA A 75 -30.88 -5.41 -2.30
CA ALA A 75 -30.76 -6.82 -2.67
C ALA A 75 -30.29 -7.03 -4.11
N VAL A 76 -29.25 -7.84 -4.31
CA VAL A 76 -28.78 -8.23 -5.65
C VAL A 76 -29.37 -9.58 -6.03
N VAL A 77 -30.24 -9.61 -7.04
CA VAL A 77 -31.00 -10.79 -7.48
C VAL A 77 -30.51 -11.27 -8.85
N GLY A 78 -30.52 -12.58 -9.10
CA GLY A 78 -30.22 -13.15 -10.42
C GLY A 78 -28.73 -13.35 -10.71
N ILE A 79 -27.88 -13.48 -9.68
CA ILE A 79 -26.43 -13.72 -9.85
C ILE A 79 -26.21 -15.03 -10.63
N PRO A 80 -25.54 -15.01 -11.80
CA PRO A 80 -25.50 -16.15 -12.71
C PRO A 80 -24.38 -17.14 -12.43
N SER A 81 -23.33 -16.76 -11.70
CA SER A 81 -22.27 -17.67 -11.28
C SER A 81 -21.76 -17.44 -9.86
N ALA A 82 -21.34 -18.54 -9.23
CA ALA A 82 -20.75 -18.56 -7.91
C ALA A 82 -19.71 -19.69 -7.81
N THR A 83 -18.60 -19.43 -7.12
CA THR A 83 -17.62 -20.47 -6.75
C THR A 83 -17.58 -20.60 -5.24
N PHE A 84 -17.72 -21.82 -4.74
CA PHE A 84 -17.69 -22.16 -3.33
C PHE A 84 -16.45 -23.00 -3.04
N ILE A 85 -15.62 -22.58 -2.09
CA ILE A 85 -14.39 -23.28 -1.69
C ILE A 85 -14.51 -23.65 -0.21
N ALA A 86 -14.20 -24.90 0.15
CA ALA A 86 -14.30 -25.40 1.52
C ALA A 86 -12.96 -25.92 2.05
N ALA A 87 -12.65 -25.63 3.32
CA ALA A 87 -11.47 -26.13 4.02
C ALA A 87 -11.73 -26.31 5.53
N GLN A 88 -10.87 -27.08 6.20
CA GLN A 88 -10.74 -27.10 7.67
C GLN A 88 -9.37 -26.58 8.11
N LEU A 89 -9.28 -26.06 9.34
CA LEU A 89 -8.04 -25.61 9.96
C LEU A 89 -7.60 -26.63 11.01
N LEU A 90 -6.40 -27.20 10.86
CA LEU A 90 -5.74 -27.91 11.94
C LEU A 90 -5.15 -26.90 12.94
N PRO A 91 -5.28 -27.11 14.26
CA PRO A 91 -4.70 -26.22 15.25
C PRO A 91 -3.18 -26.32 15.27
N GLN A 92 -2.52 -25.32 15.88
CA GLN A 92 -1.07 -25.32 16.07
C GLN A 92 -0.61 -26.61 16.80
N GLY A 93 0.51 -27.18 16.38
CA GLY A 93 1.05 -28.43 16.94
C GLY A 93 0.39 -29.73 16.48
N ALA A 94 -0.76 -29.68 15.77
CA ALA A 94 -1.52 -30.88 15.40
C ALA A 94 -0.77 -31.85 14.46
N THR A 95 0.15 -31.33 13.64
CA THR A 95 0.97 -32.12 12.70
C THR A 95 2.36 -32.45 13.24
N GLY A 96 2.68 -32.04 14.47
CA GLY A 96 4.00 -32.16 15.09
C GLY A 96 4.29 -31.01 16.04
N ALA A 97 5.07 -31.23 17.09
CA ALA A 97 5.46 -30.19 18.02
C ALA A 97 6.19 -29.04 17.29
N GLY A 98 5.86 -27.79 17.65
CA GLY A 98 6.40 -26.59 17.00
C GLY A 98 5.79 -26.22 15.64
N ASN A 99 5.04 -27.11 14.98
CA ASN A 99 4.40 -26.80 13.69
C ASN A 99 3.27 -25.77 13.84
N SER A 100 3.15 -24.85 12.88
CA SER A 100 2.04 -23.88 12.82
C SER A 100 0.69 -24.54 12.48
N SER A 101 -0.42 -23.83 12.70
CA SER A 101 -1.75 -24.26 12.24
C SER A 101 -1.82 -24.38 10.71
N GLU A 102 -2.61 -25.29 10.18
CA GLU A 102 -2.60 -25.61 8.74
C GLU A 102 -4.02 -25.71 8.17
N TRP A 103 -4.31 -24.94 7.11
CA TRP A 103 -5.54 -25.12 6.33
C TRP A 103 -5.47 -26.39 5.48
N GLN A 104 -6.58 -27.12 5.37
CA GLN A 104 -6.71 -28.33 4.57
C GLN A 104 -7.92 -28.18 3.65
N HIS A 105 -7.66 -27.99 2.36
CA HIS A 105 -8.67 -27.81 1.33
C HIS A 105 -9.46 -29.09 1.01
N PHE A 106 -10.79 -29.04 1.15
CA PHE A 106 -11.70 -30.10 0.73
C PHE A 106 -12.04 -30.00 -0.77
N THR A 107 -12.69 -28.92 -1.21
CA THR A 107 -13.14 -28.79 -2.61
C THR A 107 -13.32 -27.34 -3.02
N SER A 108 -13.35 -27.13 -4.35
CA SER A 108 -13.82 -25.92 -4.99
C SER A 108 -14.86 -26.32 -6.04
N GLU A 109 -16.11 -25.94 -5.82
CA GLU A 109 -17.22 -26.21 -6.72
C GLU A 109 -17.66 -24.88 -7.36
N THR A 110 -17.73 -24.82 -8.69
CA THR A 110 -18.19 -23.62 -9.42
C THR A 110 -19.51 -23.93 -10.09
N CYS A 111 -20.50 -23.08 -9.83
CA CYS A 111 -21.81 -23.10 -10.47
C CYS A 111 -21.90 -21.94 -11.46
N ALA A 112 -22.18 -22.28 -12.71
CA ALA A 112 -22.44 -21.35 -13.81
C ALA A 112 -23.46 -22.02 -14.76
N THR A 113 -23.07 -22.36 -15.99
CA THR A 113 -23.91 -23.17 -16.91
C THR A 113 -24.12 -24.61 -16.44
N SER A 114 -23.21 -25.13 -15.62
CA SER A 114 -23.35 -26.37 -14.86
C SER A 114 -23.04 -26.10 -13.39
N CYS A 115 -23.59 -26.91 -12.49
CA CYS A 115 -23.42 -26.77 -11.05
C CYS A 115 -23.23 -28.17 -10.44
N PRO A 116 -22.12 -28.46 -9.72
CA PRO A 116 -21.90 -29.78 -9.12
C PRO A 116 -22.86 -30.06 -7.96
N GLY A 117 -23.03 -29.08 -7.07
CA GLY A 117 -24.02 -29.07 -5.99
C GLY A 117 -25.35 -28.44 -6.42
N THR A 118 -26.11 -27.95 -5.44
CA THR A 118 -27.40 -27.27 -5.66
C THR A 118 -27.28 -25.81 -5.28
N PHE A 119 -27.31 -24.92 -6.28
CA PHE A 119 -27.35 -23.46 -6.11
C PHE A 119 -28.78 -22.94 -6.33
N VAL A 120 -29.29 -22.18 -5.36
CA VAL A 120 -30.65 -21.61 -5.39
C VAL A 120 -30.59 -20.11 -5.13
N ASP A 121 -31.24 -19.34 -6.00
CA ASP A 121 -31.54 -17.92 -5.83
C ASP A 121 -33.00 -17.80 -5.39
N HIS A 122 -33.24 -17.31 -4.17
CA HIS A 122 -34.57 -17.17 -3.56
C HIS A 122 -35.33 -15.93 -4.04
N LYS A 123 -34.77 -15.18 -5.00
CA LYS A 123 -35.37 -14.01 -5.69
C LYS A 123 -35.66 -12.80 -4.79
N ASN A 124 -35.02 -12.75 -3.62
CA ASN A 124 -35.13 -11.70 -2.62
C ASN A 124 -33.76 -11.19 -2.11
N GLY A 125 -32.67 -11.57 -2.78
CA GLY A 125 -31.29 -11.29 -2.36
C GLY A 125 -30.65 -12.36 -1.48
N HIS A 126 -31.43 -13.34 -0.99
CA HIS A 126 -30.88 -14.53 -0.36
C HIS A 126 -30.60 -15.62 -1.40
N TYR A 127 -29.56 -16.39 -1.12
CA TYR A 127 -29.10 -17.53 -1.89
C TYR A 127 -28.81 -18.69 -0.95
N SER A 128 -28.89 -19.91 -1.46
CA SER A 128 -28.36 -21.07 -0.76
C SER A 128 -27.54 -21.96 -1.68
N TYR A 129 -26.46 -22.53 -1.14
CA TYR A 129 -25.64 -23.50 -1.83
C TYR A 129 -25.43 -24.75 -0.99
N ARG A 130 -25.78 -25.91 -1.54
CA ARG A 130 -25.49 -27.22 -0.96
C ARG A 130 -24.42 -27.92 -1.80
N PHE A 131 -23.30 -28.29 -1.17
CA PHE A 131 -22.19 -28.98 -1.84
C PHE A 131 -22.61 -30.33 -2.43
N SER A 132 -21.89 -30.80 -3.45
CA SER A 132 -22.22 -32.02 -4.19
C SER A 132 -22.03 -33.32 -3.39
N ALA A 133 -21.10 -33.32 -2.42
CA ALA A 133 -20.68 -34.51 -1.68
C ALA A 133 -20.24 -34.18 -0.24
N THR A 134 -19.99 -35.23 0.55
CA THR A 134 -19.46 -35.09 1.92
C THR A 134 -18.00 -34.64 1.91
N PHE A 135 -17.61 -33.81 2.87
CA PHE A 135 -16.21 -33.38 3.02
C PHE A 135 -15.30 -34.49 3.54
N ASN A 136 -15.84 -35.52 4.20
CA ASN A 136 -15.02 -36.56 4.81
C ASN A 136 -14.37 -37.49 3.76
N GLY A 137 -13.05 -37.60 3.79
CA GLY A 137 -12.24 -38.36 2.83
C GLY A 137 -11.87 -37.60 1.56
N MET A 138 -12.43 -36.40 1.35
CA MET A 138 -12.21 -35.57 0.17
C MET A 138 -10.75 -35.04 0.15
N ASN A 139 -10.05 -35.17 -0.98
CA ASN A 139 -8.59 -34.95 -1.10
C ASN A 139 -7.73 -35.71 -0.05
N GLY A 140 -8.23 -36.82 0.51
CA GLY A 140 -7.54 -37.51 1.61
C GLY A 140 -7.52 -36.71 2.92
N VAL A 141 -8.47 -35.78 3.09
CA VAL A 141 -8.70 -35.03 4.32
C VAL A 141 -9.81 -35.70 5.11
N SER A 142 -9.52 -36.09 6.36
CA SER A 142 -10.54 -36.58 7.30
C SER A 142 -11.24 -35.39 7.94
N PHE A 143 -12.58 -35.36 7.92
CA PHE A 143 -13.35 -34.27 8.50
C PHE A 143 -13.28 -34.30 10.04
N LEU A 144 -12.96 -33.17 10.67
CA LEU A 144 -12.85 -33.03 12.12
C LEU A 144 -13.95 -32.11 12.66
N ASN A 145 -14.93 -32.67 13.39
CA ASN A 145 -16.11 -31.94 13.87
C ASN A 145 -15.78 -30.68 14.70
N ASP A 146 -14.77 -30.76 15.57
CA ASP A 146 -14.34 -29.68 16.47
C ASP A 146 -13.27 -28.76 15.85
N ALA A 147 -12.90 -28.98 14.58
CA ALA A 147 -12.00 -28.09 13.87
C ALA A 147 -12.73 -26.89 13.28
N THR A 148 -12.08 -25.73 13.23
CA THR A 148 -12.59 -24.56 12.52
C THR A 148 -12.71 -24.90 11.03
N GLN A 149 -13.91 -24.77 10.51
CA GLN A 149 -14.25 -24.95 9.09
C GLN A 149 -14.34 -23.58 8.44
N ARG A 150 -13.99 -23.49 7.16
CA ARG A 150 -14.08 -22.27 6.34
C ARG A 150 -14.81 -22.56 5.03
N VAL A 151 -15.71 -21.66 4.66
CA VAL A 151 -16.28 -21.57 3.32
C VAL A 151 -15.91 -20.22 2.72
N VAL A 152 -15.53 -20.21 1.46
CA VAL A 152 -15.30 -18.99 0.67
C VAL A 152 -16.30 -18.98 -0.49
N ILE A 153 -16.97 -17.84 -0.66
CA ILE A 153 -17.92 -17.55 -1.73
C ILE A 153 -17.29 -16.50 -2.65
N LYS A 154 -17.11 -16.84 -3.93
CA LYS A 154 -16.65 -15.92 -4.98
C LYS A 154 -17.76 -15.65 -5.97
N LEU A 155 -18.14 -14.39 -6.15
CA LEU A 155 -19.19 -13.91 -7.05
C LEU A 155 -18.62 -12.90 -8.07
N GLY A 156 -19.39 -12.63 -9.13
CA GLY A 156 -19.09 -11.58 -10.12
C GLY A 156 -17.91 -11.87 -11.08
N GLY A 157 -17.55 -10.87 -11.88
CA GLY A 157 -16.69 -11.03 -13.07
C GLY A 157 -17.46 -11.40 -14.34
N ASP A 158 -18.79 -11.44 -14.24
CA ASP A 158 -19.80 -11.62 -15.27
C ASP A 158 -20.85 -10.49 -15.14
N ALA A 159 -22.04 -10.66 -15.71
CA ALA A 159 -23.13 -9.69 -15.65
C ALA A 159 -24.47 -10.37 -15.39
N LEU A 160 -25.38 -9.66 -14.72
CA LEU A 160 -26.79 -10.05 -14.57
C LEU A 160 -27.47 -10.19 -15.94
N ALA A 161 -28.65 -10.83 -15.96
CA ALA A 161 -29.40 -11.09 -17.18
C ALA A 161 -29.87 -9.83 -17.94
N ASP A 162 -29.88 -8.67 -17.28
CA ASP A 162 -30.18 -7.35 -17.87
C ASP A 162 -28.94 -6.64 -18.44
N GLY A 163 -27.74 -7.22 -18.28
CA GLY A 163 -26.46 -6.65 -18.69
C GLY A 163 -25.71 -5.88 -17.59
N THR A 164 -26.25 -5.76 -16.38
CA THR A 164 -25.58 -5.10 -15.25
C THR A 164 -24.33 -5.88 -14.83
N ALA A 165 -23.15 -5.27 -14.99
CA ALA A 165 -21.88 -5.91 -14.67
C ALA A 165 -21.71 -6.12 -13.16
N LEU A 166 -21.19 -7.29 -12.76
CA LEU A 166 -20.95 -7.65 -11.36
C LEU A 166 -19.45 -7.52 -11.03
N PRO A 167 -19.06 -6.71 -10.03
CA PRO A 167 -17.67 -6.65 -9.58
C PRO A 167 -17.27 -7.98 -8.94
N ILE A 168 -16.00 -8.38 -9.12
CA ILE A 168 -15.48 -9.60 -8.49
C ILE A 168 -15.35 -9.38 -6.98
N THR A 169 -16.12 -10.17 -6.23
CA THR A 169 -16.11 -10.16 -4.77
C THR A 169 -15.84 -11.57 -4.26
N ASN A 170 -14.93 -11.67 -3.30
CA ASN A 170 -14.74 -12.86 -2.48
C ASN A 170 -15.22 -12.53 -1.07
N GLN A 171 -15.81 -13.50 -0.38
CA GLN A 171 -15.98 -13.43 1.06
C GLN A 171 -15.82 -14.81 1.70
N HIS A 172 -15.33 -14.84 2.93
CA HIS A 172 -15.19 -16.06 3.72
C HIS A 172 -16.13 -16.06 4.94
N TYR A 173 -16.40 -17.26 5.46
CA TYR A 173 -17.07 -17.46 6.73
C TYR A 173 -16.50 -18.68 7.44
N ASP A 174 -16.17 -18.50 8.72
CA ASP A 174 -15.60 -19.53 9.59
C ASP A 174 -16.65 -20.00 10.61
N TRP A 175 -16.76 -21.31 10.82
CA TRP A 175 -17.63 -21.90 11.82
C TRP A 175 -16.98 -23.11 12.51
N GLN A 176 -17.55 -23.52 13.64
CA GLN A 176 -17.27 -24.81 14.27
C GLN A 176 -18.59 -25.55 14.48
N THR A 177 -18.56 -26.88 14.50
CA THR A 177 -19.77 -27.69 14.71
C THR A 177 -20.23 -27.68 16.18
N SER A 178 -19.32 -27.38 17.10
CA SER A 178 -19.49 -27.50 18.55
C SER A 178 -19.61 -26.15 19.28
N GLY A 179 -20.47 -25.26 18.79
CA GLY A 179 -20.91 -24.07 19.53
C GLY A 179 -20.93 -22.77 18.70
N ASN A 180 -21.33 -21.67 19.34
CA ASN A 180 -21.51 -20.36 18.68
C ASN A 180 -20.23 -19.50 18.64
N THR A 181 -19.09 -20.01 19.10
CA THR A 181 -17.82 -19.28 19.20
C THR A 181 -16.67 -20.17 18.74
N LEU A 182 -15.84 -19.67 17.82
CA LEU A 182 -14.66 -20.38 17.33
C LEU A 182 -13.63 -20.56 18.48
N ALA A 183 -13.19 -21.79 18.70
CA ALA A 183 -12.14 -22.08 19.69
C ALA A 183 -10.73 -21.62 19.25
N TYR A 184 -10.48 -21.47 17.95
CA TYR A 184 -9.22 -20.97 17.39
C TYR A 184 -9.37 -20.52 15.92
N THR A 185 -8.53 -19.59 15.48
CA THR A 185 -8.49 -19.05 14.11
C THR A 185 -7.06 -19.08 13.53
N ARG A 186 -6.87 -18.51 12.33
CA ARG A 186 -5.55 -18.26 11.73
C ARG A 186 -5.54 -16.90 11.01
N ASN A 187 -5.80 -15.85 11.78
CA ASN A 187 -5.93 -14.47 11.29
C ASN A 187 -4.64 -13.68 11.58
N LEU A 188 -3.71 -13.66 10.61
CA LEU A 188 -2.33 -13.16 10.78
C LEU A 188 -2.03 -11.82 10.08
N THR A 189 -2.78 -11.47 9.02
CA THR A 189 -2.57 -10.29 8.18
C THR A 189 -3.85 -10.01 7.39
N THR A 190 -4.00 -8.81 6.82
CA THR A 190 -5.16 -8.42 6.01
C THR A 190 -4.75 -8.08 4.58
N ILE A 191 -5.71 -7.95 3.66
CA ILE A 191 -5.38 -7.56 2.27
C ILE A 191 -5.02 -6.07 2.15
N GLU A 192 -5.46 -5.25 3.10
CA GLU A 192 -5.20 -3.82 3.19
C GLU A 192 -3.70 -3.52 3.34
N THR A 193 -2.97 -4.29 4.14
CA THR A 193 -1.51 -4.13 4.27
C THR A 193 -0.80 -4.45 2.96
N CYS A 194 -1.27 -5.46 2.20
CA CYS A 194 -0.76 -5.74 0.86
C CYS A 194 -1.10 -4.62 -0.14
N ASN A 195 -2.29 -4.02 -0.01
CA ASN A 195 -2.78 -2.97 -0.90
C ASN A 195 -2.10 -1.62 -0.71
N SER A 196 -1.34 -1.41 0.37
CA SER A 196 -0.44 -0.25 0.53
C SER A 196 0.57 -0.11 -0.64
N CYS A 197 1.04 -1.25 -1.16
CA CYS A 197 1.88 -1.36 -2.35
C CYS A 197 1.09 -1.74 -3.61
N HIS A 198 0.11 -2.65 -3.50
CA HIS A 198 -0.56 -3.24 -4.66
C HIS A 198 -1.79 -2.47 -5.17
N SER A 199 -2.32 -1.50 -4.42
CA SER A 199 -3.61 -0.79 -4.63
C SER A 199 -4.86 -1.67 -4.65
N ASN A 200 -4.86 -2.83 -5.31
CA ASN A 200 -5.96 -3.80 -5.39
C ASN A 200 -5.43 -5.16 -5.87
N LEU A 201 -4.75 -5.86 -4.97
CA LEU A 201 -4.17 -7.17 -5.22
C LEU A 201 -5.27 -8.18 -5.62
N ALA A 202 -5.15 -8.73 -6.83
CA ALA A 202 -6.07 -9.74 -7.33
C ALA A 202 -5.35 -10.75 -8.25
N PHE A 203 -5.37 -12.03 -7.89
CA PHE A 203 -4.65 -13.10 -8.60
C PHE A 203 -5.57 -14.03 -9.41
N HIS A 204 -4.96 -14.94 -10.18
CA HIS A 204 -5.63 -15.93 -11.03
C HIS A 204 -6.63 -15.32 -12.04
N GLY A 205 -6.21 -14.25 -12.74
CA GLY A 205 -7.06 -13.50 -13.67
C GLY A 205 -8.02 -12.56 -12.95
N GLY A 206 -7.61 -12.00 -11.80
CA GLY A 206 -8.39 -11.05 -11.00
C GLY A 206 -9.49 -11.66 -10.14
N ARG A 207 -9.59 -13.00 -10.07
CA ARG A 207 -10.70 -13.71 -9.41
C ARG A 207 -10.65 -13.68 -7.89
N TYR A 208 -9.45 -13.66 -7.31
CA TYR A 208 -9.24 -13.81 -5.86
C TYR A 208 -8.51 -12.59 -5.31
N ASN A 209 -9.16 -11.87 -4.39
CA ASN A 209 -8.73 -10.57 -3.85
C ASN A 209 -8.83 -10.46 -2.31
N GLN A 210 -8.78 -11.60 -1.61
CA GLN A 210 -8.76 -11.70 -0.15
C GLN A 210 -7.68 -12.69 0.31
N VAL A 211 -6.97 -12.39 1.40
CA VAL A 211 -5.94 -13.28 1.98
C VAL A 211 -6.56 -14.62 2.40
N GLU A 212 -7.78 -14.56 2.93
CA GLU A 212 -8.58 -15.67 3.43
C GLU A 212 -8.96 -16.65 2.32
N THR A 213 -9.17 -16.14 1.11
CA THR A 213 -9.35 -16.96 -0.10
C THR A 213 -8.03 -17.62 -0.51
N CYS A 214 -6.92 -16.87 -0.48
CA CYS A 214 -5.61 -17.39 -0.84
C CYS A 214 -5.18 -18.56 0.05
N VAL A 215 -5.25 -18.41 1.38
CA VAL A 215 -4.83 -19.47 2.34
C VAL A 215 -5.70 -20.74 2.26
N THR A 216 -6.96 -20.59 1.86
CA THR A 216 -7.89 -21.72 1.63
C THR A 216 -7.42 -22.63 0.48
N CYS A 217 -6.68 -22.09 -0.50
CA CYS A 217 -6.11 -22.84 -1.62
C CYS A 217 -4.60 -23.11 -1.51
N HIS A 218 -3.83 -22.20 -0.93
CA HIS A 218 -2.36 -22.29 -0.84
C HIS A 218 -1.92 -23.08 0.40
N ASN A 219 -2.25 -24.37 0.41
CA ASN A 219 -1.90 -25.35 1.45
C ASN A 219 -1.58 -26.74 0.87
N SER A 220 -0.99 -27.62 1.70
CA SER A 220 -0.45 -28.93 1.28
C SER A 220 -1.47 -29.89 0.65
N LYS A 221 -2.78 -29.64 0.83
CA LYS A 221 -3.87 -30.46 0.28
C LYS A 221 -4.37 -29.97 -1.08
N LYS A 222 -3.87 -28.83 -1.58
CA LYS A 222 -4.35 -28.22 -2.84
C LYS A 222 -3.26 -27.71 -3.78
N VAL A 223 -2.12 -27.23 -3.28
CA VAL A 223 -0.95 -26.95 -4.13
C VAL A 223 -0.05 -28.19 -4.21
N SER A 224 0.48 -28.48 -5.40
CA SER A 224 1.38 -29.62 -5.63
C SER A 224 2.83 -29.36 -5.20
N ASN A 225 3.21 -28.09 -5.06
CA ASN A 225 4.54 -27.64 -4.69
C ASN A 225 4.49 -27.02 -3.28
N PRO A 226 5.25 -27.55 -2.30
CA PRO A 226 5.30 -26.98 -0.95
C PRO A 226 5.74 -25.51 -0.87
N ALA A 227 6.51 -25.02 -1.85
CA ALA A 227 6.91 -23.61 -1.91
C ALA A 227 5.75 -22.66 -2.29
N ASP A 228 4.64 -23.20 -2.81
CA ASP A 228 3.43 -22.44 -3.11
C ASP A 228 2.45 -22.43 -1.90
N ILE A 229 2.81 -22.98 -0.74
CA ILE A 229 2.03 -22.81 0.50
C ILE A 229 2.19 -21.36 0.98
N PHE A 230 1.10 -20.75 1.47
CA PHE A 230 0.99 -19.27 1.48
C PHE A 230 2.16 -18.53 2.16
N PRO A 231 2.58 -18.81 3.42
CA PRO A 231 3.72 -18.12 4.05
C PRO A 231 5.03 -18.28 3.26
N GLN A 232 5.37 -19.51 2.85
CA GLN A 232 6.56 -19.84 2.08
C GLN A 232 6.59 -19.07 0.75
N MET A 233 5.45 -19.05 0.07
CA MET A 233 5.26 -18.36 -1.20
C MET A 233 5.43 -16.85 -1.03
N ILE A 234 4.68 -16.21 -0.13
CA ILE A 234 4.71 -14.75 -0.01
C ILE A 234 6.07 -14.25 0.48
N HIS A 235 6.74 -14.94 1.40
CA HIS A 235 8.09 -14.56 1.83
C HIS A 235 9.08 -14.66 0.65
N SER A 236 9.09 -15.79 -0.07
CA SER A 236 10.00 -15.99 -1.20
C SER A 236 9.73 -15.02 -2.36
N LYS A 237 8.48 -14.60 -2.58
CA LYS A 237 8.12 -13.61 -3.63
C LYS A 237 8.53 -12.18 -3.29
N HIS A 238 8.69 -11.84 -2.02
CA HIS A 238 9.15 -10.51 -1.57
C HIS A 238 10.62 -10.51 -1.11
N LEU A 239 11.36 -11.61 -1.28
CA LEU A 239 12.78 -11.70 -0.92
C LEU A 239 13.68 -10.81 -1.80
N ALA A 240 13.25 -10.50 -3.02
CA ALA A 240 13.94 -9.61 -3.94
C ALA A 240 12.93 -8.65 -4.62
N GLY A 241 13.37 -7.44 -4.98
CA GLY A 241 12.52 -6.40 -5.56
C GLY A 241 11.58 -5.70 -4.56
N PHE A 242 11.64 -6.03 -3.27
CA PHE A 242 10.82 -5.36 -2.26
C PHE A 242 11.29 -3.91 -2.03
N PRO A 243 10.38 -2.92 -1.88
CA PRO A 243 10.79 -1.51 -1.83
C PRO A 243 11.44 -1.05 -0.51
N GLN A 244 11.41 -1.88 0.54
CA GLN A 244 11.96 -1.63 1.88
C GLN A 244 12.98 -2.71 2.27
N SER A 245 13.52 -2.64 3.50
CA SER A 245 14.22 -3.77 4.10
C SER A 245 13.27 -4.97 4.22
N ILE A 246 13.76 -6.16 3.84
CA ILE A 246 13.05 -7.44 4.06
C ILE A 246 12.89 -7.79 5.54
N SER A 247 13.58 -7.09 6.45
CA SER A 247 13.39 -7.21 7.90
C SER A 247 12.15 -6.48 8.41
N ASN A 248 11.53 -5.58 7.63
CA ASN A 248 10.38 -4.77 8.07
C ASN A 248 9.09 -5.62 8.11
N CYS A 249 8.99 -6.53 9.07
CA CYS A 249 7.85 -7.45 9.21
C CYS A 249 6.51 -6.71 9.33
N GLN A 250 6.48 -5.57 10.04
CA GLN A 250 5.28 -4.78 10.30
C GLN A 250 4.63 -4.19 9.05
N THR A 251 5.32 -4.14 7.90
CA THR A 251 4.72 -3.74 6.62
C THR A 251 3.59 -4.69 6.19
N CYS A 252 3.65 -5.96 6.61
CA CYS A 252 2.59 -6.97 6.38
C CYS A 252 1.95 -7.46 7.70
N HIS A 253 2.76 -7.64 8.74
CA HIS A 253 2.35 -8.12 10.06
C HIS A 253 2.11 -6.96 11.02
N VAL A 254 1.06 -6.19 10.75
CA VAL A 254 0.63 -5.08 11.61
C VAL A 254 0.02 -5.59 12.91
N ASP A 255 0.23 -4.83 13.99
CA ASP A 255 -0.51 -5.00 15.23
C ASP A 255 -1.95 -4.52 15.02
N ASN A 256 -2.88 -5.46 14.80
CA ASN A 256 -4.31 -5.19 14.66
C ASN A 256 -5.08 -6.04 15.69
N PRO A 257 -5.90 -5.44 16.58
CA PRO A 257 -6.68 -6.18 17.58
C PRO A 257 -7.72 -7.14 16.97
N ASP A 258 -8.17 -6.91 15.73
CA ASP A 258 -9.09 -7.80 15.01
C ASP A 258 -8.39 -9.09 14.51
N LEU A 259 -7.05 -9.11 14.51
CA LEU A 259 -6.21 -10.24 14.13
C LEU A 259 -5.68 -10.95 15.38
N ALA A 260 -6.49 -11.85 15.95
CA ALA A 260 -6.15 -12.62 17.16
C ALA A 260 -4.77 -13.33 17.09
N GLU A 261 -4.34 -13.72 15.89
CA GLU A 261 -3.07 -14.40 15.62
C GLU A 261 -1.97 -13.51 15.01
N ALA A 262 -2.13 -12.18 14.98
CA ALA A 262 -1.15 -11.25 14.37
C ALA A 262 0.30 -11.50 14.83
N GLN A 263 0.49 -11.77 16.13
CA GLN A 263 1.80 -11.99 16.75
C GLN A 263 2.49 -13.31 16.35
N ASN A 264 1.87 -14.15 15.53
CA ASN A 264 2.46 -15.45 15.15
C ASN A 264 3.76 -15.34 14.33
N TRP A 265 4.04 -14.19 13.70
CA TRP A 265 5.26 -14.00 12.89
C TRP A 265 6.56 -14.15 13.69
N HIS A 266 6.54 -13.84 15.00
CA HIS A 266 7.66 -14.07 15.92
C HIS A 266 7.42 -15.20 16.93
N ARG A 267 6.16 -15.56 17.21
CA ARG A 267 5.81 -16.62 18.17
C ARG A 267 5.87 -18.05 17.62
N VAL A 268 5.80 -18.24 16.30
CA VAL A 268 5.71 -19.56 15.66
C VAL A 268 6.82 -19.75 14.62
N PRO A 269 8.10 -19.88 15.05
CA PRO A 269 9.22 -20.10 14.15
C PRO A 269 9.17 -21.51 13.55
N THR A 270 9.18 -21.62 12.21
CA THR A 270 9.27 -22.91 11.50
C THR A 270 10.29 -22.87 10.37
N MET A 271 10.89 -24.03 10.05
CA MET A 271 11.88 -24.23 8.98
C MET A 271 11.36 -23.71 7.63
N GLU A 272 10.08 -23.91 7.34
CA GLU A 272 9.47 -23.53 6.07
C GLU A 272 9.25 -22.01 5.95
N ALA A 273 8.75 -21.38 7.01
CA ALA A 273 8.49 -19.93 7.01
C ALA A 273 9.77 -19.11 7.07
N CYS A 274 10.74 -19.52 7.91
CA CYS A 274 12.03 -18.85 8.06
C CYS A 274 12.96 -19.13 6.87
N GLY A 275 13.00 -20.38 6.39
CA GLY A 275 13.83 -20.80 5.25
C GLY A 275 13.47 -20.13 3.92
N ALA A 276 12.24 -19.61 3.80
CA ALA A 276 11.80 -18.83 2.64
C ALA A 276 12.61 -17.53 2.43
N CYS A 277 13.17 -16.95 3.50
CA CYS A 277 14.11 -15.83 3.43
C CYS A 277 15.56 -16.27 3.70
N HIS A 278 15.78 -17.14 4.69
CA HIS A 278 17.10 -17.67 5.05
C HIS A 278 17.55 -18.84 4.14
N THR A 279 17.52 -18.60 2.82
CA THR A 279 17.68 -19.62 1.76
C THR A 279 19.05 -20.30 1.71
N GLN A 280 20.05 -19.78 2.43
CA GLN A 280 21.38 -20.40 2.57
C GLN A 280 21.44 -21.49 3.66
N ILE A 281 20.37 -21.65 4.45
CA ILE A 281 20.27 -22.64 5.52
C ILE A 281 19.58 -23.91 5.00
N ASN A 282 20.17 -25.08 5.27
CA ASN A 282 19.49 -26.36 5.13
C ASN A 282 19.40 -27.01 6.51
N PHE A 283 18.24 -26.83 7.15
CA PHE A 283 18.00 -27.27 8.53
C PHE A 283 18.21 -28.79 8.72
N PRO A 284 17.66 -29.72 7.90
CA PRO A 284 17.92 -31.15 8.08
C PRO A 284 19.39 -31.56 7.88
N ALA A 285 20.11 -30.89 6.97
CA ALA A 285 21.52 -31.20 6.71
C ALA A 285 22.50 -30.53 7.68
N GLY A 286 22.05 -29.57 8.50
CA GLY A 286 22.92 -28.77 9.37
C GLY A 286 23.82 -27.78 8.61
N GLN A 287 23.43 -27.36 7.41
CA GLN A 287 24.19 -26.38 6.63
C GLN A 287 23.81 -24.97 7.07
N GLY A 288 24.78 -24.19 7.54
CA GLY A 288 24.59 -22.79 7.97
C GLY A 288 23.87 -22.61 9.32
N HIS A 289 23.35 -23.68 9.91
CA HIS A 289 22.63 -23.71 11.19
C HIS A 289 22.77 -25.12 11.81
N PRO A 290 22.73 -25.30 13.14
CA PRO A 290 22.62 -26.63 13.76
C PRO A 290 21.52 -27.48 13.13
N ALA A 291 21.79 -28.78 12.90
CA ALA A 291 20.85 -29.67 12.23
C ALA A 291 19.55 -29.80 13.03
N GLN A 292 18.40 -29.63 12.36
CA GLN A 292 17.05 -29.80 12.91
C GLN A 292 16.24 -30.66 11.93
N ALA A 293 15.65 -31.76 12.43
CA ALA A 293 14.83 -32.66 11.62
C ALA A 293 13.36 -32.23 11.54
N ASP A 294 12.92 -31.41 12.50
CA ASP A 294 11.56 -30.90 12.66
C ASP A 294 11.58 -29.56 13.43
N ASN A 295 10.40 -28.96 13.62
CA ASN A 295 10.23 -27.65 14.26
C ASN A 295 10.17 -27.69 15.80
N SER A 296 10.31 -28.86 16.44
CA SER A 296 9.94 -29.06 17.86
C SER A 296 10.74 -28.22 18.86
N ASN A 297 11.97 -27.87 18.52
CA ASN A 297 12.88 -27.12 19.38
C ASN A 297 13.05 -25.64 18.97
N CYS A 298 12.44 -25.20 17.85
CA CYS A 298 12.70 -23.87 17.29
C CYS A 298 12.42 -22.75 18.30
N VAL A 299 11.23 -22.76 18.92
CA VAL A 299 10.80 -21.73 19.89
C VAL A 299 11.56 -21.75 21.21
N ALA A 300 12.22 -22.87 21.56
CA ALA A 300 13.03 -22.96 22.78
C ALA A 300 14.32 -22.13 22.70
N CYS A 301 14.84 -21.92 21.49
CA CYS A 301 15.94 -21.01 21.21
C CYS A 301 15.41 -19.66 20.68
N HIS A 302 14.66 -19.71 19.59
CA HIS A 302 14.04 -18.55 18.91
C HIS A 302 12.74 -18.13 19.62
N ASN A 303 12.90 -17.60 20.83
CA ASN A 303 11.80 -17.00 21.57
C ASN A 303 11.25 -15.76 20.84
N ALA A 304 10.01 -15.41 21.17
CA ALA A 304 9.26 -14.29 20.60
C ALA A 304 10.05 -12.98 20.58
N ASP A 305 10.55 -12.55 21.73
CA ASP A 305 11.25 -11.27 21.89
C ASP A 305 12.53 -11.22 21.05
N TRP A 306 13.33 -12.28 21.04
CA TRP A 306 14.55 -12.34 20.22
C TRP A 306 14.25 -12.31 18.72
N THR A 307 13.25 -13.08 18.27
CA THR A 307 12.82 -13.10 16.86
C THR A 307 12.26 -11.74 16.41
N ALA A 308 11.53 -11.04 17.29
CA ALA A 308 11.06 -9.69 17.00
C ALA A 308 12.21 -8.68 16.94
N ASN A 309 13.14 -8.73 17.90
CA ASN A 309 14.25 -7.79 18.01
C ASN A 309 15.25 -7.86 16.84
N VAL A 310 15.59 -9.07 16.35
CA VAL A 310 16.56 -9.21 15.25
C VAL A 310 16.04 -8.77 13.88
N HIS A 311 14.72 -8.58 13.73
CA HIS A 311 14.10 -8.04 12.53
C HIS A 311 13.63 -6.58 12.72
N GLY A 312 13.50 -6.12 13.97
CA GLY A 312 13.17 -4.75 14.30
C GLY A 312 14.29 -3.75 13.99
N ASN A 313 13.93 -2.47 14.10
CA ASN A 313 14.84 -1.34 13.95
C ASN A 313 14.73 -0.36 15.14
N GLU A 314 14.34 -0.88 16.31
CA GLU A 314 14.11 -0.07 17.52
C GLU A 314 15.39 0.65 17.94
N ASP A 315 16.54 -0.04 17.92
CA ASP A 315 17.85 0.51 18.27
C ASP A 315 18.26 1.68 17.37
N GLN A 316 18.15 1.49 16.05
CA GLN A 316 18.43 2.55 15.08
C GLN A 316 17.48 3.73 15.24
N THR A 317 16.20 3.45 15.47
CA THR A 317 15.17 4.48 15.66
C THR A 317 15.40 5.27 16.94
N ALA A 318 15.72 4.60 18.05
CA ALA A 318 16.00 5.22 19.34
C ALA A 318 17.27 6.08 19.31
N ALA A 319 18.31 5.65 18.58
CA ALA A 319 19.52 6.44 18.37
C ALA A 319 19.24 7.67 17.48
N LEU A 320 18.53 7.52 16.36
CA LEU A 320 18.17 8.63 15.48
C LEU A 320 17.26 9.66 16.17
N ALA A 321 16.36 9.24 17.07
CA ALA A 321 15.51 10.13 17.86
C ALA A 321 16.29 11.06 18.81
N GLN A 322 17.59 10.83 19.02
CA GLN A 322 18.46 11.68 19.84
C GLN A 322 19.10 12.84 19.05
N PHE A 323 18.96 12.92 17.72
CA PHE A 323 19.58 13.99 16.94
C PHE A 323 18.69 14.51 15.80
N SER A 324 18.45 15.82 15.81
CA SER A 324 17.77 16.53 14.73
C SER A 324 18.49 17.85 14.39
N PRO A 325 19.02 17.99 13.16
CA PRO A 325 19.47 19.27 12.63
C PRO A 325 18.29 20.03 11.99
N SER A 326 18.22 21.34 12.24
CA SER A 326 17.20 22.22 11.67
C SER A 326 17.81 23.53 11.18
N ILE A 327 17.23 24.14 10.14
CA ILE A 327 17.61 25.49 9.69
C ILE A 327 16.74 26.49 10.45
N SER A 328 17.35 27.32 11.30
CA SER A 328 16.64 28.29 12.13
C SER A 328 16.55 29.68 11.50
N SER A 329 17.44 30.01 10.56
CA SER A 329 17.30 31.15 9.65
C SER A 329 18.08 30.94 8.35
N ALA A 330 17.66 31.63 7.30
CA ALA A 330 18.39 31.71 6.04
C ALA A 330 18.12 33.05 5.34
N SER A 331 19.05 33.52 4.53
CA SER A 331 18.91 34.71 3.67
C SER A 331 19.95 34.63 2.54
N MET A 332 19.83 35.46 1.48
CA MET A 332 20.79 35.50 0.38
C MET A 332 21.12 36.91 -0.07
N ASP A 333 22.40 37.19 -0.31
CA ASP A 333 22.81 38.41 -0.97
C ASP A 333 22.52 38.40 -2.49
N ALA A 334 22.58 39.56 -3.12
CA ALA A 334 22.40 39.71 -4.57
C ALA A 334 23.50 39.04 -5.42
N ASN A 335 24.55 38.49 -4.80
CA ASN A 335 25.66 37.82 -5.49
C ASN A 335 25.53 36.29 -5.48
N GLY A 336 24.43 35.73 -4.95
CA GLY A 336 24.25 34.28 -4.89
C GLY A 336 24.96 33.61 -3.71
N THR A 337 25.16 34.33 -2.59
CA THR A 337 25.66 33.75 -1.33
C THR A 337 24.56 33.65 -0.29
N VAL A 338 24.16 32.42 0.04
CA VAL A 338 23.21 32.15 1.13
C VAL A 338 23.96 32.19 2.46
N THR A 339 23.38 32.85 3.45
CA THR A 339 23.76 32.71 4.86
C THR A 339 22.71 31.83 5.55
N VAL A 340 23.12 30.74 6.21
CA VAL A 340 22.21 29.80 6.89
C VAL A 340 22.63 29.61 8.35
N ALA A 341 21.67 29.69 9.27
CA ALA A 341 21.85 29.29 10.66
C ALA A 341 21.30 27.88 10.88
N VAL A 342 22.13 26.98 11.41
CA VAL A 342 21.78 25.59 11.70
C VAL A 342 21.75 25.40 13.22
N THR A 343 20.65 24.87 13.72
CA THR A 343 20.46 24.49 15.12
C THR A 343 20.47 22.97 15.25
N LEU A 344 21.31 22.44 16.15
CA LEU A 344 21.45 21.01 16.39
C LEU A 344 20.82 20.64 17.73
N SER A 345 19.81 19.77 17.73
CA SER A 345 19.07 19.42 18.96
C SER A 345 18.92 17.92 19.15
N ASN A 346 18.56 17.54 20.38
CA ASN A 346 18.07 16.23 20.74
C ASN A 346 16.55 16.30 20.95
N PRO A 347 15.73 15.79 20.01
CA PRO A 347 14.26 15.80 20.14
C PRO A 347 13.72 15.04 21.36
N SER A 348 14.37 13.95 21.78
CA SER A 348 13.87 13.11 22.87
C SER A 348 14.01 13.77 24.26
N THR A 349 14.93 14.72 24.41
CA THR A 349 15.14 15.50 25.65
C THR A 349 14.73 16.96 25.54
N GLY A 350 14.54 17.49 24.33
CA GLY A 350 14.34 18.91 24.06
C GLY A 350 15.59 19.79 24.23
N THR A 351 16.77 19.20 24.41
CA THR A 351 18.02 19.95 24.65
C THR A 351 18.77 20.27 23.34
N VAL A 352 19.43 21.43 23.29
CA VAL A 352 20.29 21.81 22.15
C VAL A 352 21.72 21.32 22.40
N TYR A 353 22.38 20.76 21.38
CA TYR A 353 23.81 20.45 21.42
C TYR A 353 24.61 21.74 21.39
N SER A 354 25.35 22.08 22.45
CA SER A 354 26.01 23.39 22.59
C SER A 354 27.07 23.70 21.54
N ASP A 355 27.73 22.66 21.02
CA ASP A 355 28.82 22.74 20.05
C ASP A 355 28.36 22.54 18.59
N SER A 356 29.17 23.05 17.66
CA SER A 356 28.97 22.94 16.21
C SER A 356 29.32 21.56 15.66
N ALA A 357 28.84 21.26 14.44
CA ALA A 357 28.90 19.92 13.85
C ALA A 357 30.33 19.35 13.68
N ASP A 358 31.34 20.21 13.52
CA ASP A 358 32.77 19.86 13.43
C ASP A 358 33.36 19.27 14.72
N LYS A 359 32.67 19.46 15.86
CA LYS A 359 33.10 18.97 17.17
C LYS A 359 32.34 17.73 17.63
N LEU A 360 31.10 17.54 17.19
CA LEU A 360 30.22 16.45 17.62
C LEU A 360 30.65 15.13 16.97
N LYS A 361 31.33 14.27 17.74
CA LYS A 361 32.02 13.08 17.22
C LYS A 361 31.12 11.94 16.72
N PHE A 362 29.83 12.00 17.03
CA PHE A 362 28.85 11.08 16.47
C PHE A 362 28.38 11.48 15.06
N ILE A 363 28.73 12.66 14.54
CA ILE A 363 28.35 13.08 13.19
C ILE A 363 29.37 12.52 12.19
N SER A 364 28.92 11.61 11.32
CA SER A 364 29.72 11.03 10.24
C SER A 364 29.76 11.94 9.01
N ASP A 365 28.62 12.55 8.65
CA ASP A 365 28.48 13.49 7.54
C ASP A 365 27.26 14.37 7.82
N LEU A 366 27.32 15.67 7.54
CA LEU A 366 26.16 16.56 7.64
C LEU A 366 26.31 17.71 6.66
N ARG A 367 25.30 17.92 5.82
CA ARG A 367 25.38 18.87 4.70
C ARG A 367 24.09 19.66 4.57
N VAL A 368 24.24 20.88 4.06
CA VAL A 368 23.13 21.70 3.56
C VAL A 368 23.34 21.89 2.06
N TYR A 369 22.32 21.56 1.27
CA TYR A 369 22.23 21.85 -0.16
C TYR A 369 21.32 23.06 -0.40
N ALA A 370 21.61 23.86 -1.43
CA ALA A 370 20.89 25.09 -1.76
C ALA A 370 20.76 25.29 -3.28
N ASN A 371 19.59 25.74 -3.74
CA ASN A 371 19.37 26.16 -5.13
C ASN A 371 18.33 27.29 -5.19
N TRP A 372 18.31 28.08 -6.26
CA TRP A 372 17.44 29.26 -6.42
C TRP A 372 16.43 29.08 -7.55
N GLY A 373 15.20 29.58 -7.39
CA GLY A 373 14.20 29.64 -8.46
C GLY A 373 12.99 28.72 -8.28
N THR A 374 12.34 28.74 -7.10
CA THR A 374 11.22 27.81 -6.83
C THR A 374 10.05 27.93 -7.81
N SER A 375 9.82 29.11 -8.39
CA SER A 375 8.72 29.36 -9.33
C SER A 375 8.94 28.75 -10.73
N PHE A 376 10.16 28.27 -11.04
CA PHE A 376 10.52 27.69 -12.34
C PHE A 376 11.33 26.39 -12.25
N ASP A 377 11.21 25.66 -11.13
CA ASP A 377 11.98 24.42 -10.86
C ASP A 377 13.52 24.62 -10.89
N TYR A 378 13.98 25.72 -10.30
CA TYR A 378 15.38 26.06 -10.04
C TYR A 378 16.26 26.41 -11.26
N SER A 379 17.34 27.17 -11.02
CA SER A 379 18.24 27.70 -12.04
C SER A 379 19.38 26.77 -12.44
N THR A 380 19.62 25.67 -11.71
CA THR A 380 20.72 24.73 -11.99
C THR A 380 20.33 23.28 -11.70
N ARG A 381 20.97 22.33 -12.41
CA ARG A 381 20.88 20.88 -12.14
C ARG A 381 21.82 20.39 -11.01
N SER A 382 22.58 21.30 -10.41
CA SER A 382 23.66 20.99 -9.47
C SER A 382 23.63 21.97 -8.31
N ALA A 383 22.76 21.71 -7.34
CA ALA A 383 22.65 22.50 -6.13
C ALA A 383 24.01 22.73 -5.45
N ARG A 384 24.22 23.94 -4.95
CA ARG A 384 25.40 24.30 -4.17
C ARG A 384 25.29 23.65 -2.79
N SER A 385 26.41 23.39 -2.11
CA SER A 385 26.38 22.73 -0.81
C SER A 385 27.57 23.05 0.06
N ILE A 386 27.38 22.93 1.38
CA ILE A 386 28.44 22.92 2.39
C ILE A 386 28.40 21.62 3.20
N ARG A 387 29.56 21.14 3.67
CA ARG A 387 29.68 20.06 4.66
C ARG A 387 30.00 20.67 6.02
N LEU A 388 29.08 20.59 6.96
CA LEU A 388 29.19 21.27 8.25
C LEU A 388 30.33 20.72 9.14
N PRO A 389 30.62 19.39 9.19
CA PRO A 389 31.75 18.88 9.97
C PRO A 389 33.13 19.23 9.41
N GLU A 390 33.20 19.60 8.13
CA GLU A 390 34.45 20.00 7.44
C GLU A 390 34.62 21.54 7.37
N SER A 391 33.69 22.31 7.94
CA SER A 391 33.65 23.77 7.80
C SER A 391 33.49 24.47 9.15
N THR A 392 34.41 25.36 9.50
CA THR A 392 34.25 26.22 10.69
C THR A 392 33.07 27.19 10.49
N PRO A 393 32.16 27.35 11.47
CA PRO A 393 31.10 28.36 11.41
C PRO A 393 31.65 29.78 11.26
N VAL A 394 30.90 30.64 10.57
CA VAL A 394 31.17 32.09 10.45
C VAL A 394 30.88 32.80 11.78
N SER A 395 29.82 32.38 12.47
CA SER A 395 29.41 32.89 13.78
C SER A 395 28.51 31.88 14.49
N GLY A 396 28.18 32.12 15.75
CA GLY A 396 27.23 31.29 16.51
C GLY A 396 27.73 30.87 17.88
N SER A 397 26.80 30.40 18.71
CA SER A 397 27.05 29.89 20.06
C SER A 397 25.83 29.12 20.54
N ASN A 398 25.97 28.34 21.63
CA ASN A 398 24.87 27.62 22.28
C ASN A 398 24.03 26.79 21.30
N GLY A 399 24.72 26.08 20.39
CA GLY A 399 24.10 25.12 19.47
C GLY A 399 23.35 25.68 18.27
N THR A 400 23.44 26.99 18.01
CA THR A 400 23.03 27.57 16.73
C THR A 400 24.22 28.26 16.07
N TYR A 401 24.55 27.82 14.86
CA TYR A 401 25.78 28.19 14.14
C TYR A 401 25.50 28.60 12.70
N THR A 402 26.14 29.68 12.27
CA THR A 402 25.94 30.32 10.97
C THR A 402 27.01 29.89 9.98
N TYR A 403 26.60 29.53 8.77
CA TYR A 403 27.44 29.10 7.66
C TYR A 403 27.06 29.84 6.38
N THR A 404 27.92 29.79 5.35
CA THR A 404 27.64 30.39 4.04
C THR A 404 27.73 29.38 2.91
N ILE A 405 26.87 29.53 1.90
CA ILE A 405 26.84 28.72 0.68
C ILE A 405 26.90 29.67 -0.53
N SER A 406 28.07 29.79 -1.15
CA SER A 406 28.31 30.74 -2.25
C SER A 406 28.22 30.13 -3.64
N GLY A 407 27.90 30.98 -4.61
CA GLY A 407 27.89 30.66 -6.04
C GLY A 407 26.58 30.03 -6.51
N LEU A 408 25.45 30.39 -5.90
CA LEU A 408 24.14 30.12 -6.48
C LEU A 408 23.94 31.00 -7.72
N THR A 409 23.16 30.50 -8.68
CA THR A 409 22.83 31.25 -9.91
C THR A 409 21.48 31.94 -9.74
N ILE A 410 21.47 33.27 -9.82
CA ILE A 410 20.26 34.10 -9.82
C ILE A 410 20.05 34.60 -11.26
N PRO A 411 19.09 34.07 -12.03
CA PRO A 411 18.71 34.65 -13.31
C PRO A 411 18.14 36.06 -13.14
N ALA A 412 18.47 36.99 -14.03
CA ALA A 412 17.94 38.34 -14.00
C ALA A 412 16.40 38.35 -14.11
N GLY A 413 15.73 39.14 -13.28
CA GLY A 413 14.27 39.18 -13.16
C GLY A 413 13.67 38.11 -12.24
N THR A 414 14.51 37.35 -11.52
CA THR A 414 14.08 36.33 -10.53
C THR A 414 14.51 36.67 -9.10
N GLU A 415 14.92 37.91 -8.85
CA GLU A 415 15.44 38.37 -7.56
C GLU A 415 14.38 38.29 -6.45
N ALA A 416 13.08 38.38 -6.79
CA ALA A 416 11.96 38.26 -5.86
C ALA A 416 11.37 36.83 -5.75
N ASP A 417 12.00 35.81 -6.35
CA ASP A 417 11.62 34.40 -6.13
C ASP A 417 12.19 33.89 -4.78
N HIS A 418 12.03 32.59 -4.54
CA HIS A 418 12.57 31.87 -3.40
C HIS A 418 13.62 30.85 -3.86
N GLY A 419 14.45 30.42 -2.93
CA GLY A 419 15.30 29.25 -3.03
C GLY A 419 14.81 28.11 -2.14
N GLY A 420 15.35 26.93 -2.39
CA GLY A 420 15.16 25.74 -1.55
C GLY A 420 16.48 25.35 -0.88
N LEU A 421 16.37 24.92 0.37
CA LEU A 421 17.44 24.36 1.19
C LEU A 421 17.09 22.92 1.55
N ALA A 422 18.08 22.03 1.65
CA ALA A 422 17.87 20.70 2.22
C ALA A 422 19.03 20.23 3.08
N ILE A 423 18.72 19.72 4.27
CA ILE A 423 19.66 19.04 5.16
C ILE A 423 19.70 17.56 4.78
N GLN A 424 20.90 16.96 4.77
CA GLN A 424 21.10 15.52 4.76
C GLN A 424 22.34 15.16 5.60
N GLY A 425 22.37 13.97 6.19
CA GLY A 425 23.48 13.57 7.03
C GLY A 425 23.47 12.11 7.47
N ARG A 426 24.49 11.74 8.23
CA ARG A 426 24.67 10.44 8.86
C ARG A 426 25.29 10.60 10.24
N VAL A 427 24.88 9.75 11.16
CA VAL A 427 25.37 9.69 12.53
C VAL A 427 25.84 8.28 12.88
N CYS A 428 26.75 8.16 13.83
CA CYS A 428 27.24 6.89 14.33
C CYS A 428 26.51 6.50 15.62
N ALA A 429 26.04 5.26 15.66
CA ALA A 429 25.22 4.74 16.75
C ALA A 429 25.68 3.34 17.17
N LYS A 430 25.31 2.96 18.39
CA LYS A 430 25.46 1.60 18.93
C LYS A 430 24.54 1.45 20.14
N ASP A 431 23.97 0.27 20.37
CA ASP A 431 23.22 -0.08 21.58
C ASP A 431 22.18 1.00 21.99
N LYS A 432 21.31 1.38 21.03
CA LYS A 432 20.27 2.43 21.14
C LYS A 432 20.76 3.88 21.34
N VAL A 433 22.07 4.18 21.30
CA VAL A 433 22.61 5.53 21.58
C VAL A 433 23.58 6.03 20.50
N LEU A 434 23.75 7.35 20.43
CA LEU A 434 24.76 8.00 19.60
C LEU A 434 26.15 7.85 20.21
N VAL A 435 27.13 7.45 19.41
CA VAL A 435 28.52 7.18 19.84
C VAL A 435 29.53 7.88 18.93
N ASP A 436 30.77 8.07 19.40
CA ASP A 436 31.86 8.55 18.56
C ASP A 436 32.04 7.62 17.35
N CYS A 437 32.16 8.18 16.13
CA CYS A 437 32.32 7.39 14.90
C CYS A 437 33.59 6.53 14.84
N SER A 438 34.54 6.70 15.77
CA SER A 438 35.69 5.81 15.95
C SER A 438 35.45 4.63 16.91
N THR A 439 34.25 4.52 17.49
CA THR A 439 33.88 3.46 18.44
C THR A 439 33.80 2.10 17.74
N GLU A 440 34.36 1.06 18.37
CA GLU A 440 34.35 -0.31 17.83
C GLU A 440 32.92 -0.85 17.67
N LEU A 441 32.62 -1.38 16.47
CA LEU A 441 31.30 -1.86 16.05
C LEU A 441 30.19 -0.78 16.07
N ALA A 442 30.52 0.50 15.90
CA ALA A 442 29.51 1.53 15.63
C ALA A 442 28.92 1.36 14.22
N GLU A 443 27.60 1.45 14.10
CA GLU A 443 26.87 1.50 12.83
C GLU A 443 26.67 2.95 12.37
N VAL A 444 26.64 3.17 11.05
CA VAL A 444 26.42 4.49 10.45
C VAL A 444 24.98 4.60 9.97
N LEU A 445 24.17 5.36 10.70
CA LEU A 445 22.75 5.58 10.43
C LEU A 445 22.54 6.84 9.58
N VAL A 446 21.55 6.79 8.70
CA VAL A 446 21.15 7.94 7.87
C VAL A 446 20.05 8.71 8.60
N ILE A 447 20.19 10.03 8.73
CA ILE A 447 19.13 10.87 9.29
C ILE A 447 17.99 11.05 8.28
N LYS A 448 16.77 11.33 8.75
CA LYS A 448 15.72 11.85 7.88
C LYS A 448 16.16 13.22 7.35
N ALA A 449 16.31 13.32 6.04
CA ALA A 449 16.52 14.57 5.35
C ALA A 449 15.27 15.45 5.47
N SER A 450 15.50 16.76 5.47
CA SER A 450 14.45 17.77 5.57
C SER A 450 14.79 18.94 4.66
N HIS A 451 13.77 19.68 4.25
CA HIS A 451 13.94 20.88 3.43
C HIS A 451 13.33 22.12 4.10
N SER A 452 13.71 23.29 3.60
CA SER A 452 13.14 24.58 3.99
C SER A 452 13.24 25.53 2.80
N TYR A 453 12.32 26.48 2.70
CA TYR A 453 12.35 27.52 1.66
C TYR A 453 12.77 28.86 2.24
N PHE A 454 13.33 29.73 1.40
CA PHE A 454 13.86 31.03 1.81
C PHE A 454 13.77 32.04 0.67
N ASP A 455 13.61 33.31 0.98
CA ASP A 455 13.77 34.42 0.04
C ASP A 455 15.13 35.12 0.29
N MET A 456 15.40 36.26 -0.38
CA MET A 456 16.64 37.01 -0.16
C MET A 456 16.83 37.46 1.30
N SER A 457 15.76 37.62 2.08
CA SER A 457 15.76 38.23 3.41
C SER A 457 15.63 37.23 4.56
N ALA A 458 14.83 36.16 4.41
CA ALA A 458 14.46 35.26 5.49
C ALA A 458 14.09 33.83 5.02
N LEU A 459 13.88 32.91 5.97
CA LEU A 459 13.11 31.70 5.71
C LEU A 459 11.66 32.07 5.33
N SER A 460 11.10 31.34 4.37
CA SER A 460 9.73 31.54 3.90
C SER A 460 8.91 30.27 4.07
N ALA A 461 7.66 30.44 4.50
CA ALA A 461 6.64 29.39 4.47
C ALA A 461 6.03 29.21 3.06
N THR A 462 6.31 30.15 2.14
CA THR A 462 6.02 30.00 0.71
C THR A 462 7.25 29.44 0.02
N GLY A 463 7.06 28.50 -0.89
CA GLY A 463 8.14 27.81 -1.55
C GLY A 463 7.72 27.17 -2.86
N ARG A 464 8.43 26.12 -3.25
CA ARG A 464 8.08 25.33 -4.42
C ARG A 464 6.71 24.66 -4.23
N ARG A 465 5.95 24.52 -5.33
CA ARG A 465 4.70 23.76 -5.34
C ARG A 465 4.91 22.31 -4.87
N GLU A 466 4.05 21.85 -3.99
CA GLU A 466 3.96 20.43 -3.61
C GLU A 466 3.27 19.63 -4.73
N VAL A 467 3.84 18.49 -5.09
CA VAL A 467 3.35 17.62 -6.19
C VAL A 467 3.04 16.21 -5.70
N ILE A 468 3.88 15.72 -4.78
CA ILE A 468 3.80 14.42 -4.11
C ILE A 468 4.03 14.66 -2.60
N SER A 469 3.95 13.61 -1.78
CA SER A 469 4.34 13.69 -0.36
C SER A 469 5.24 12.51 0.03
N ASN A 470 6.10 12.71 1.03
CA ASN A 470 6.87 11.60 1.62
C ASN A 470 5.93 10.49 2.17
N ALA A 471 4.76 10.87 2.70
CA ALA A 471 3.75 9.93 3.20
C ALA A 471 3.15 9.03 2.10
N ASN A 472 2.88 9.58 0.90
CA ASN A 472 2.41 8.79 -0.23
C ASN A 472 3.49 7.79 -0.68
N CYS A 473 4.74 8.25 -0.84
CA CYS A 473 5.85 7.37 -1.18
C CYS A 473 6.13 6.30 -0.09
N ALA A 474 5.86 6.62 1.18
CA ALA A 474 6.05 5.74 2.31
C ALA A 474 5.12 4.52 2.32
N SER A 475 3.98 4.54 1.59
CA SER A 475 3.12 3.36 1.48
C SER A 475 3.86 2.16 0.87
N CYS A 476 4.81 2.43 -0.03
CA CYS A 476 5.72 1.44 -0.60
C CYS A 476 7.08 1.45 0.13
N HIS A 477 7.75 2.60 0.16
CA HIS A 477 9.17 2.72 0.52
C HIS A 477 9.45 2.94 2.02
N GLY A 478 8.41 2.98 2.86
CA GLY A 478 8.53 3.39 4.25
C GLY A 478 8.82 4.89 4.42
N ASP A 479 8.63 5.40 5.63
CA ASP A 479 8.75 6.81 5.98
C ASP A 479 10.21 7.31 5.92
N GLN A 480 10.64 7.64 4.69
CA GLN A 480 12.00 8.08 4.33
C GLN A 480 13.09 7.01 4.51
N GLN A 481 12.76 5.71 4.37
CA GLN A 481 13.77 4.64 4.34
C GLN A 481 14.51 4.52 2.99
N LEU A 482 13.93 5.04 1.89
CA LEU A 482 14.57 5.04 0.57
C LEU A 482 15.74 6.04 0.50
N ASN A 483 16.96 5.52 0.65
CA ASN A 483 18.19 6.32 0.69
C ASN A 483 18.93 6.31 -0.65
N ILE A 484 18.72 7.34 -1.48
CA ILE A 484 19.46 7.53 -2.73
C ILE A 484 20.74 8.37 -2.48
N HIS A 485 21.79 8.13 -3.26
CA HIS A 485 23.11 8.74 -3.07
C HIS A 485 23.67 8.58 -1.64
N GLY A 486 23.22 7.53 -0.94
CA GLY A 486 23.62 7.12 0.40
C GLY A 486 23.16 8.00 1.56
N ALA A 487 22.42 9.10 1.35
CA ALA A 487 21.85 9.93 2.44
C ALA A 487 20.73 10.90 2.01
N ARG A 488 20.15 10.75 0.81
CA ARG A 488 19.02 11.58 0.35
C ARG A 488 17.76 10.75 0.38
N ASN A 489 16.79 11.19 1.17
CA ASN A 489 15.54 10.48 1.45
C ASN A 489 14.35 11.43 1.68
N ASP A 490 14.49 12.72 1.38
CA ASP A 490 13.36 13.64 1.27
C ASP A 490 12.94 13.78 -0.20
N LEU A 491 11.77 13.24 -0.52
CA LEU A 491 11.23 13.16 -1.87
C LEU A 491 10.34 14.38 -2.19
N ALA A 492 9.88 15.11 -1.18
CA ALA A 492 8.99 16.26 -1.35
C ALA A 492 9.73 17.51 -1.88
N GLY A 493 10.93 17.82 -1.36
CA GLY A 493 11.69 19.02 -1.75
C GLY A 493 13.16 18.81 -2.11
N GLN A 494 13.90 17.94 -1.40
CA GLN A 494 15.34 17.79 -1.58
C GLN A 494 15.73 17.27 -2.97
N CYS A 495 15.06 16.24 -3.49
CA CYS A 495 15.43 15.64 -4.79
C CYS A 495 15.43 16.65 -5.94
N GLN A 496 14.44 17.54 -5.95
CA GLN A 496 14.21 18.52 -7.01
C GLN A 496 15.25 19.65 -7.02
N LEU A 497 16.03 19.83 -5.94
CA LEU A 497 17.19 20.75 -5.95
C LEU A 497 18.24 20.38 -7.02
N CYS A 498 18.28 19.11 -7.46
CA CYS A 498 19.12 18.67 -8.58
C CYS A 498 18.31 18.07 -9.73
N HIS A 499 17.30 17.24 -9.42
CA HIS A 499 16.45 16.55 -10.39
C HIS A 499 15.34 17.49 -10.88
N ASN A 500 15.70 18.37 -11.81
CA ASN A 500 14.83 19.44 -12.31
C ASN A 500 15.03 19.67 -13.83
N PRO A 501 14.28 20.56 -14.50
CA PRO A 501 14.31 20.74 -15.96
C PRO A 501 15.66 21.14 -16.58
N ASN A 502 16.65 21.51 -15.75
CA ASN A 502 18.04 21.70 -16.21
C ASN A 502 18.76 20.35 -16.50
N MET A 503 18.16 19.22 -16.14
CA MET A 503 18.58 17.88 -16.56
C MET A 503 18.13 17.62 -18.00
N GLN A 504 19.08 17.67 -18.92
CA GLN A 504 18.83 17.42 -20.34
C GLN A 504 18.49 15.94 -20.61
N ALA A 505 17.55 15.70 -21.51
CA ALA A 505 17.29 14.41 -22.13
C ALA A 505 18.17 14.18 -23.37
N ASP A 506 18.35 12.92 -23.77
CA ASP A 506 19.01 12.55 -25.01
C ASP A 506 18.06 12.73 -26.21
N ALA A 507 18.41 13.64 -27.12
CA ALA A 507 17.66 13.89 -28.35
C ALA A 507 17.70 12.73 -29.35
N THR A 508 18.65 11.79 -29.21
CA THR A 508 18.81 10.66 -30.13
C THR A 508 17.97 9.44 -29.73
N ALA A 509 17.44 9.42 -28.51
CA ALA A 509 16.59 8.34 -28.02
C ALA A 509 15.22 8.34 -28.71
N ALA A 510 14.68 7.15 -28.99
CA ALA A 510 13.33 6.98 -29.58
C ALA A 510 12.23 7.65 -28.72
N ASN A 511 12.42 7.66 -27.40
CA ASN A 511 11.65 8.48 -26.48
C ASN A 511 12.60 9.32 -25.60
N PRO A 512 12.84 10.60 -25.92
CA PRO A 512 13.69 11.46 -25.11
C PRO A 512 13.15 11.65 -23.69
N SER A 513 11.83 11.58 -23.48
CA SER A 513 11.19 11.88 -22.19
C SER A 513 11.68 10.97 -21.05
N ILE A 514 11.96 9.70 -21.33
CA ILE A 514 12.45 8.70 -20.36
C ILE A 514 13.99 8.69 -20.17
N THR A 515 14.70 9.71 -20.67
CA THR A 515 16.18 9.81 -20.54
C THR A 515 16.66 10.98 -19.69
N SER A 516 15.76 11.92 -19.36
CA SER A 516 16.11 13.04 -18.46
C SER A 516 16.05 12.62 -17.01
N PHE A 517 17.04 13.09 -16.23
CA PHE A 517 17.06 12.99 -14.78
C PHE A 517 16.21 14.07 -14.07
N ASP A 518 15.39 14.84 -14.78
CA ASP A 518 14.34 15.67 -14.16
C ASP A 518 13.39 14.76 -13.36
N PHE A 519 13.04 15.13 -12.13
CA PHE A 519 12.42 14.20 -11.17
C PHE A 519 11.12 13.59 -11.71
N LYS A 520 10.30 14.40 -12.39
CA LYS A 520 9.03 13.94 -12.99
C LYS A 520 9.24 12.92 -14.13
N GLN A 521 10.37 12.97 -14.81
CA GLN A 521 10.72 12.08 -15.91
C GLN A 521 11.33 10.78 -15.37
N LEU A 522 12.31 10.93 -14.46
CA LEU A 522 12.99 9.84 -13.77
C LEU A 522 12.03 8.92 -13.01
N ILE A 523 11.14 9.50 -12.20
CA ILE A 523 10.21 8.74 -11.34
C ILE A 523 9.16 8.00 -12.17
N HIS A 524 8.63 8.60 -13.25
CA HIS A 524 7.73 7.89 -14.16
C HIS A 524 8.47 6.78 -14.94
N GLY A 525 9.67 7.07 -15.46
CA GLY A 525 10.47 6.09 -16.19
C GLY A 525 10.85 4.86 -15.36
N ILE A 526 11.27 5.05 -14.11
CA ILE A 526 11.65 3.95 -13.21
C ILE A 526 10.43 3.10 -12.83
N HIS A 527 9.32 3.70 -12.39
CA HIS A 527 8.13 2.95 -11.98
C HIS A 527 7.32 2.35 -13.15
N THR A 528 7.67 2.70 -14.40
CA THR A 528 7.19 2.03 -15.61
C THR A 528 8.16 0.97 -16.13
N SER A 529 9.32 0.79 -15.49
CA SER A 529 10.42 -0.09 -15.93
C SER A 529 10.97 0.27 -17.33
N GLN A 530 10.87 1.54 -17.73
CA GLN A 530 11.34 2.05 -19.04
C GLN A 530 12.61 2.90 -18.96
N PHE A 531 13.01 3.35 -17.76
CA PHE A 531 14.24 4.13 -17.59
C PHE A 531 15.48 3.24 -17.73
N ALA A 532 16.51 3.74 -18.42
CA ALA A 532 17.71 2.96 -18.71
C ALA A 532 18.44 2.52 -17.42
N GLY A 533 18.74 1.22 -17.31
CA GLY A 533 19.32 0.59 -16.12
C GLY A 533 18.31 0.25 -15.01
N PHE A 534 17.02 0.43 -15.28
CA PHE A 534 15.88 0.08 -14.40
C PHE A 534 14.86 -0.78 -15.15
N GLU A 535 15.31 -1.51 -16.16
CA GLU A 535 14.55 -2.54 -16.87
C GLU A 535 14.23 -3.74 -15.95
N ASP A 536 13.19 -4.50 -16.31
CA ASP A 536 12.67 -5.66 -15.58
C ASP A 536 12.27 -5.42 -14.09
N LEU A 537 12.09 -4.17 -13.66
CA LEU A 537 11.60 -3.85 -12.33
C LEU A 537 10.08 -3.97 -12.22
N ASN A 538 9.61 -4.94 -11.45
CA ASN A 538 8.18 -5.16 -11.22
C ASN A 538 7.60 -4.12 -10.24
N TYR A 539 6.86 -3.14 -10.77
CA TYR A 539 6.04 -2.25 -9.95
C TYR A 539 4.83 -3.01 -9.37
N PRO A 540 4.59 -2.99 -8.04
CA PRO A 540 3.57 -3.83 -7.40
C PRO A 540 2.14 -3.32 -7.63
N GLY A 541 1.96 -2.01 -7.74
CA GLY A 541 0.65 -1.36 -7.89
C GLY A 541 0.18 -1.24 -9.33
N LYS A 542 -0.94 -0.54 -9.53
CA LYS A 542 -1.37 -0.10 -10.86
C LYS A 542 -0.61 1.17 -11.23
N ILE A 543 0.25 1.11 -12.26
CA ILE A 543 1.03 2.25 -12.75
C ILE A 543 0.14 3.48 -13.05
N GLY A 544 -1.08 3.25 -13.57
CA GLY A 544 -2.06 4.30 -13.82
C GLY A 544 -2.80 4.85 -12.59
N ASN A 545 -2.58 4.32 -11.37
CA ASN A 545 -3.17 4.87 -10.15
C ASN A 545 -2.29 6.01 -9.62
N CYS A 546 -2.49 7.21 -10.17
CA CYS A 546 -1.70 8.39 -9.87
C CYS A 546 -1.73 8.81 -8.39
N ALA A 547 -2.80 8.47 -7.65
CA ALA A 547 -2.97 8.84 -6.23
C ALA A 547 -1.96 8.16 -5.29
N GLN A 548 -1.28 7.08 -5.72
CA GLN A 548 -0.18 6.48 -4.96
C GLN A 548 1.01 7.44 -4.76
N CYS A 549 1.14 8.47 -5.60
CA CYS A 549 2.22 9.45 -5.51
C CYS A 549 1.67 10.88 -5.42
N HIS A 550 0.78 11.25 -6.35
CA HIS A 550 0.26 12.61 -6.47
C HIS A 550 -0.70 12.97 -5.33
N ILE A 551 -0.56 14.20 -4.83
CA ILE A 551 -1.47 14.79 -3.84
C ILE A 551 -2.61 15.57 -4.51
N LYS A 552 -3.49 16.13 -3.68
CA LYS A 552 -4.38 17.24 -4.03
C LYS A 552 -3.80 18.54 -3.48
N ASP A 553 -3.97 19.64 -4.20
CA ASP A 553 -3.57 20.97 -3.75
C ASP A 553 -4.57 21.54 -2.71
N ALA A 554 -4.34 22.78 -2.26
CA ALA A 554 -5.19 23.46 -1.30
C ALA A 554 -6.63 23.73 -1.79
N ALA A 555 -6.88 23.65 -3.10
CA ALA A 555 -8.22 23.74 -3.70
C ALA A 555 -8.88 22.36 -3.90
N GLY A 556 -8.20 21.27 -3.52
CA GLY A 556 -8.66 19.89 -3.70
C GLY A 556 -8.43 19.34 -5.10
N VAL A 557 -7.73 20.07 -5.97
CA VAL A 557 -7.41 19.65 -7.35
C VAL A 557 -6.20 18.72 -7.31
N SER A 558 -6.29 17.57 -7.98
CA SER A 558 -5.14 16.64 -8.03
C SER A 558 -4.00 17.23 -8.86
N THR A 559 -2.76 17.07 -8.42
CA THR A 559 -1.57 17.64 -9.09
C THR A 559 -1.25 17.02 -10.45
N VAL A 560 -2.01 15.99 -10.87
CA VAL A 560 -1.97 15.39 -12.22
C VAL A 560 -3.07 15.93 -13.16
N ALA A 561 -4.04 16.70 -12.64
CA ALA A 561 -5.13 17.25 -13.43
C ALA A 561 -4.64 18.31 -14.44
N LEU A 562 -5.34 18.44 -15.57
CA LEU A 562 -5.07 19.48 -16.55
C LEU A 562 -6.01 20.69 -16.39
N PRO A 563 -5.52 21.93 -16.60
CA PRO A 563 -4.16 22.29 -17.02
C PRO A 563 -3.11 22.10 -15.92
N LEU A 564 -1.88 21.75 -16.30
CA LEU A 564 -0.76 21.66 -15.35
C LEU A 564 -0.44 23.04 -14.74
N ASN A 565 0.19 23.03 -13.57
CA ASN A 565 0.69 24.23 -12.93
C ASN A 565 1.69 24.98 -13.84
N ALA A 566 1.52 26.29 -13.99
CA ALA A 566 2.31 27.13 -14.91
C ALA A 566 3.83 27.15 -14.63
N ALA A 567 4.27 26.73 -13.44
CA ALA A 567 5.68 26.56 -13.12
C ALA A 567 6.36 25.37 -13.82
N VAL A 568 5.60 24.43 -14.41
CA VAL A 568 6.16 23.26 -15.11
C VAL A 568 6.85 23.70 -16.40
N GLN A 569 8.18 23.62 -16.41
CA GLN A 569 8.99 24.01 -17.57
C GLN A 569 8.98 22.95 -18.69
N PRO A 570 9.20 23.35 -19.95
CA PRO A 570 9.46 22.43 -21.07
C PRO A 570 10.69 21.54 -20.83
N LEU A 571 10.69 20.34 -21.40
CA LEU A 571 11.82 19.42 -21.33
C LEU A 571 12.93 19.85 -22.31
N ALA A 572 14.14 20.09 -21.79
CA ALA A 572 15.32 20.41 -22.59
C ALA A 572 16.02 19.15 -23.12
N LEU A 573 16.45 19.16 -24.38
CA LEU A 573 17.22 18.08 -25.00
C LEU A 573 18.70 18.50 -25.17
N ASN A 574 19.60 17.52 -25.17
CA ASN A 574 21.06 17.70 -25.27
C ASN A 574 21.55 18.36 -26.58
N ASN A 575 20.71 18.41 -27.62
CA ASN A 575 20.97 19.11 -28.89
C ASN A 575 20.48 20.58 -28.91
N GLY A 576 19.94 21.09 -27.80
CA GLY A 576 19.42 22.47 -27.68
C GLY A 576 17.95 22.66 -28.10
N THR A 577 17.25 21.58 -28.47
CA THR A 577 15.80 21.60 -28.75
C THR A 577 14.96 21.25 -27.51
N PHE A 578 13.65 21.48 -27.58
CA PHE A 578 12.73 21.38 -26.45
C PHE A 578 11.43 20.64 -26.79
N THR A 579 10.81 20.02 -25.78
CA THR A 579 9.46 19.44 -25.85
C THR A 579 8.53 20.17 -24.89
N SER A 580 7.30 20.48 -25.31
CA SER A 580 6.32 21.27 -24.54
C SER A 580 5.90 20.60 -23.21
N PRO A 581 5.47 21.37 -22.19
CA PRO A 581 5.34 20.87 -20.81
C PRO A 581 4.40 19.68 -20.62
N ILE A 582 3.20 19.70 -21.20
CA ILE A 582 2.22 18.61 -21.02
C ILE A 582 2.69 17.37 -21.79
N ALA A 583 3.07 17.54 -23.07
CA ALA A 583 3.56 16.46 -23.90
C ALA A 583 4.82 15.76 -23.33
N ALA A 584 5.75 16.51 -22.72
CA ALA A 584 6.94 15.95 -22.10
C ALA A 584 6.64 15.00 -20.92
N VAL A 585 5.56 15.26 -20.16
CA VAL A 585 5.12 14.39 -19.06
C VAL A 585 4.34 13.19 -19.61
N CYS A 586 3.37 13.43 -20.51
CA CYS A 586 2.51 12.38 -21.05
C CYS A 586 3.28 11.36 -21.89
N SER A 587 4.33 11.78 -22.63
CA SER A 587 5.12 10.89 -23.48
C SER A 587 5.99 9.87 -22.73
N ASN A 588 6.12 9.95 -21.40
CA ASN A 588 6.74 8.88 -20.61
C ASN A 588 5.93 7.58 -20.69
N CYS A 589 4.60 7.68 -20.56
CA CYS A 589 3.69 6.51 -20.56
C CYS A 589 3.00 6.31 -21.93
N HIS A 590 2.77 7.40 -22.67
CA HIS A 590 2.12 7.40 -23.99
C HIS A 590 3.13 7.70 -25.10
N SER A 591 4.04 6.75 -25.33
CA SER A 591 5.24 6.92 -26.17
C SER A 591 5.08 6.53 -27.65
N SER A 592 3.91 6.06 -28.09
CA SER A 592 3.71 5.61 -29.48
C SER A 592 3.66 6.77 -30.48
N ASP A 593 3.99 6.49 -31.75
CA ASP A 593 3.89 7.50 -32.81
C ASP A 593 2.45 8.00 -33.01
N THR A 594 1.45 7.14 -32.76
CA THR A 594 0.04 7.54 -32.81
C THR A 594 -0.32 8.55 -31.71
N THR A 595 0.15 8.37 -30.48
CA THR A 595 -0.09 9.32 -29.39
C THR A 595 0.73 10.59 -29.57
N ARG A 596 1.99 10.49 -30.04
CA ARG A 596 2.82 11.65 -30.41
C ARG A 596 2.16 12.53 -31.47
N ASN A 597 1.70 11.93 -32.57
CA ASN A 597 1.00 12.64 -33.64
C ASN A 597 -0.30 13.29 -33.16
N HIS A 598 -1.07 12.61 -32.29
CA HIS A 598 -2.25 13.19 -31.65
C HIS A 598 -1.89 14.42 -30.79
N MET A 599 -0.86 14.34 -29.94
CA MET A 599 -0.40 15.47 -29.12
C MET A 599 -0.01 16.67 -30.00
N MET A 600 0.71 16.45 -31.11
CA MET A 600 1.09 17.50 -32.05
C MET A 600 -0.12 18.19 -32.70
N GLN A 601 -1.19 17.44 -33.00
CA GLN A 601 -2.46 18.03 -33.47
C GLN A 601 -3.16 18.91 -32.42
N GLN A 602 -2.84 18.72 -31.13
CA GLN A 602 -3.33 19.54 -30.00
C GLN A 602 -2.32 20.63 -29.59
N GLY A 603 -1.37 20.97 -30.46
CA GLY A 603 -0.39 22.03 -30.23
C GLY A 603 0.86 21.61 -29.45
N ALA A 604 1.09 20.32 -29.19
CA ALA A 604 2.35 19.90 -28.60
C ALA A 604 3.54 20.15 -29.53
N VAL A 605 4.66 20.59 -28.94
CA VAL A 605 5.94 20.77 -29.62
C VAL A 605 6.86 19.63 -29.19
N PHE A 606 7.46 18.92 -30.16
CA PHE A 606 8.56 17.98 -29.93
C PHE A 606 9.79 18.45 -30.71
N ALA A 607 10.94 18.50 -30.04
CA ALA A 607 12.22 18.94 -30.62
C ALA A 607 12.16 20.32 -31.33
N GLY A 608 11.35 21.25 -30.80
CA GLY A 608 11.28 22.64 -31.29
C GLY A 608 12.26 23.58 -30.59
N THR A 609 12.15 24.89 -30.82
CA THR A 609 12.93 25.87 -30.05
C THR A 609 12.36 26.07 -28.64
N LYS A 610 13.13 26.67 -27.72
CA LYS A 610 12.61 27.05 -26.40
C LYS A 610 11.39 27.99 -26.49
N ALA A 611 11.41 28.91 -27.45
CA ALA A 611 10.31 29.85 -27.67
C ALA A 611 9.03 29.10 -28.07
N ASP A 612 9.11 28.18 -29.04
CA ASP A 612 7.95 27.38 -29.47
C ASP A 612 7.41 26.54 -28.31
N ALA A 613 8.28 25.83 -27.60
CA ALA A 613 7.88 24.94 -26.50
C ALA A 613 7.35 25.68 -25.25
N THR A 614 7.58 26.99 -25.12
CA THR A 614 7.11 27.81 -23.98
C THR A 614 5.90 28.68 -24.35
N ALA A 615 5.81 29.17 -25.60
CA ALA A 615 4.76 30.07 -26.05
C ALA A 615 3.53 29.35 -26.63
N VAL A 616 3.61 28.03 -26.88
CA VAL A 616 2.50 27.27 -27.44
C VAL A 616 1.41 26.98 -26.40
N THR A 617 0.15 27.12 -26.82
CA THR A 617 -1.01 26.72 -26.01
C THR A 617 -1.40 25.29 -26.35
N GLU A 618 -0.92 24.33 -25.58
CA GLU A 618 -1.35 22.92 -25.67
C GLU A 618 -2.85 22.81 -25.31
N THR A 619 -3.71 22.47 -26.27
CA THR A 619 -5.18 22.41 -26.07
C THR A 619 -5.65 21.16 -25.32
N CYS A 620 -4.72 20.37 -24.78
CA CYS A 620 -4.96 19.11 -24.07
C CYS A 620 -6.06 19.24 -22.98
N ALA A 621 -6.04 20.33 -22.21
CA ALA A 621 -7.00 20.57 -21.13
C ALA A 621 -8.46 20.71 -21.59
N PHE A 622 -8.73 20.98 -22.88
CA PHE A 622 -10.09 21.04 -23.41
C PHE A 622 -10.78 19.67 -23.42
N CYS A 623 -10.03 18.61 -23.74
CA CYS A 623 -10.54 17.23 -23.76
C CYS A 623 -10.23 16.45 -22.47
N HIS A 624 -9.04 16.70 -21.90
CA HIS A 624 -8.47 15.94 -20.79
C HIS A 624 -8.44 16.70 -19.46
N GLY A 625 -8.94 17.94 -19.41
CA GLY A 625 -9.07 18.71 -18.18
C GLY A 625 -10.13 18.14 -17.23
N GLN A 626 -10.09 18.61 -15.98
CA GLN A 626 -11.04 18.16 -14.95
C GLN A 626 -12.49 18.44 -15.38
N GLY A 627 -13.34 17.43 -15.30
CA GLY A 627 -14.74 17.50 -15.73
C GLY A 627 -14.97 17.31 -17.23
N ALA A 628 -13.93 17.35 -18.08
CA ALA A 628 -14.05 17.22 -19.53
C ALA A 628 -14.41 15.78 -20.00
N VAL A 629 -14.58 15.62 -21.31
CA VAL A 629 -15.05 14.38 -21.95
C VAL A 629 -14.12 13.19 -21.78
N ALA A 630 -12.81 13.43 -21.66
CA ALA A 630 -11.76 12.44 -21.46
C ALA A 630 -10.80 12.85 -20.32
N ASP A 631 -11.38 13.48 -19.28
CA ASP A 631 -10.72 13.89 -18.03
C ASP A 631 -9.70 12.86 -17.54
N VAL A 632 -8.44 13.30 -17.33
CA VAL A 632 -7.34 12.47 -16.80
C VAL A 632 -7.77 11.69 -15.56
N LEU A 633 -8.58 12.31 -14.69
CA LEU A 633 -9.02 11.73 -13.42
C LEU A 633 -10.09 10.62 -13.57
N LYS A 634 -10.71 10.49 -14.75
CA LYS A 634 -11.72 9.46 -15.05
C LYS A 634 -11.17 8.34 -15.91
N VAL A 635 -10.23 8.64 -16.82
CA VAL A 635 -9.67 7.64 -17.75
C VAL A 635 -8.55 6.80 -17.12
N HIS A 636 -7.97 7.27 -16.02
CA HIS A 636 -6.99 6.52 -15.22
C HIS A 636 -7.64 5.86 -13.99
N PRO A 637 -7.15 4.69 -13.54
CA PRO A 637 -7.68 3.98 -12.37
C PRO A 637 -7.20 4.62 -11.06
N ILE A 638 -7.46 5.92 -10.89
CA ILE A 638 -7.17 6.69 -9.68
C ILE A 638 -8.24 6.34 -8.64
N LYS A 639 -7.81 5.93 -7.44
CA LYS A 639 -8.69 5.64 -6.30
C LYS A 639 -8.26 6.43 -5.08
#